data_AF-A0A354UCW5-F1
#
_entry.id   AF-A0A354UCW5-F1
#
_cell.length_a   1.000
_cell.length_b   1.000
_cell.length_c   1.000
_cell.angle_alpha   90.00
_cell.angle_beta   90.00
_cell.angle_gamma   90.00
#
_symmetry.space_group_name_H-M   'P 1'
#
loop_
_entity.id
_entity.type
_entity.pdbx_description
1 polymer ?
#
loop_
_entity_poly.entity_id
_entity_poly.type
_entity_poly.pdbx_seq_one_letter_code
_entity_poly.pdbx_strand_id
1 'polypeptide(L)'
;MAGRTVKVSGPLIVAENMGDSKMFDVVRVSDKGLIGEIIELRGDKASIQVYEETAGLGAGEVVYSTGEQLSVELAPGLLTGIFDGIQRPLETIYYQYGSRITRGVNVTNLDHEKKWAFTPTVKVGDKVVAGDVLGTVQETSIVVHKIMV
;
A
#
# COMPACT_ATOMS: atom_id res chain seq x y z
N MET A 1 3.89 19.53 1.66
CA MET A 1 4.29 20.23 0.42
C MET A 1 4.49 19.20 -0.69
N ALA A 2 4.31 19.57 -1.96
CA ALA A 2 4.54 18.65 -3.08
C ALA A 2 5.99 18.81 -3.58
N GLY A 3 6.68 17.69 -3.77
CA GLY A 3 7.96 17.64 -4.43
C GLY A 3 7.84 17.69 -5.96
N ARG A 4 8.97 17.84 -6.64
CA ARG A 4 9.03 17.80 -8.11
C ARG A 4 10.17 16.92 -8.60
N THR A 5 9.91 16.08 -9.59
CA THR A 5 10.96 15.26 -10.21
C THR A 5 11.98 16.14 -10.92
N VAL A 6 13.27 15.89 -10.69
CA VAL A 6 14.38 16.58 -11.37
C VAL A 6 15.18 15.62 -12.25
N LYS A 7 15.06 14.31 -12.01
CA LYS A 7 15.73 13.26 -12.78
C LYS A 7 14.90 11.98 -12.77
N VAL A 8 14.82 11.33 -13.93
CA VAL A 8 14.23 9.99 -14.09
C VAL A 8 15.26 9.09 -14.77
N SER A 9 15.58 7.95 -14.16
CA SER A 9 16.59 7.00 -14.64
C SER A 9 16.11 5.57 -14.42
N GLY A 10 15.28 5.08 -15.34
CA GLY A 10 14.58 3.80 -15.17
C GLY A 10 13.67 3.85 -13.94
N PRO A 11 13.71 2.88 -13.02
CA PRO A 11 12.84 2.87 -11.84
C PRO A 11 13.27 3.88 -10.76
N LEU A 12 14.47 4.48 -10.88
CA LEU A 12 14.98 5.45 -9.92
C LEU A 12 14.65 6.89 -10.36
N ILE A 13 13.98 7.62 -9.48
CA ILE A 13 13.62 9.03 -9.67
C ILE A 13 14.27 9.87 -8.57
N VAL A 14 14.66 11.10 -8.89
CA VAL A 14 15.07 12.09 -7.89
C VAL A 14 14.06 13.21 -7.90
N ALA A 15 13.56 13.57 -6.71
CA ALA A 15 12.65 14.70 -6.52
C ALA A 15 13.26 15.73 -5.56
N GLU A 16 13.04 17.01 -5.85
CA GLU A 16 13.38 18.13 -4.96
C GLU A 16 12.15 18.60 -4.17
N ASN A 17 12.37 19.49 -3.19
CA ASN A 17 11.34 19.99 -2.28
C ASN A 17 10.68 18.88 -1.43
N MET A 18 11.49 17.90 -1.00
CA MET A 18 11.08 16.74 -0.21
C MET A 18 11.66 16.76 1.22
N GLY A 19 12.14 17.91 1.71
CA GLY A 19 12.82 18.03 3.01
C GLY A 19 11.98 17.64 4.24
N ASP A 20 10.65 17.68 4.13
CA ASP A 20 9.72 17.25 5.18
C ASP A 20 9.38 15.74 5.11
N SER A 21 9.87 15.03 4.10
CA SER A 21 9.60 13.60 3.92
C SER A 21 10.60 12.75 4.71
N LYS A 22 10.21 11.54 5.06
CA LYS A 22 11.05 10.61 5.80
C LYS A 22 11.58 9.51 4.89
N MET A 23 12.70 8.94 5.31
CA MET A 23 13.24 7.73 4.72
C MET A 23 12.18 6.61 4.81
N PHE A 24 12.03 5.83 3.74
CA PHE A 24 11.01 4.76 3.58
C PHE A 24 9.55 5.23 3.44
N ASP A 25 9.28 6.53 3.38
CA ASP A 25 7.93 7.00 3.05
C ASP A 25 7.54 6.53 1.65
N VAL A 26 6.30 6.05 1.52
CA VAL A 26 5.66 5.84 0.23
C VAL A 26 5.32 7.19 -0.39
N VAL A 27 5.52 7.27 -1.70
CA VAL A 27 5.21 8.46 -2.49
C VAL A 27 4.31 8.11 -3.66
N ARG A 28 3.56 9.11 -4.11
CA ARG A 28 2.76 9.11 -5.34
C ARG A 28 3.42 10.03 -6.35
N VAL A 29 3.85 9.47 -7.49
CA VAL A 29 4.59 10.19 -8.53
C VAL A 29 3.67 10.47 -9.74
N SER A 30 3.75 11.71 -10.25
CA SER A 30 2.98 12.21 -11.39
C SER A 30 1.47 12.29 -11.12
N ASP A 31 0.70 12.76 -12.10
CA ASP A 31 -0.76 12.80 -12.09
C ASP A 31 -1.39 11.39 -12.06
N LYS A 32 -0.65 10.40 -12.56
CA LYS A 32 -1.00 8.97 -12.52
C LYS A 32 -0.90 8.34 -11.14
N GLY A 33 -0.28 9.01 -10.16
CA GLY A 33 -0.18 8.50 -8.79
C GLY A 33 0.61 7.20 -8.66
N LEU A 34 1.68 7.05 -9.44
CA LEU A 34 2.53 5.85 -9.45
C LEU A 34 3.15 5.64 -8.08
N ILE A 35 3.16 4.40 -7.60
CA ILE A 35 3.67 4.07 -6.27
C ILE A 35 5.19 4.00 -6.30
N GLY A 36 5.84 4.73 -5.38
CA GLY A 36 7.25 4.58 -5.11
C GLY A 36 7.57 4.71 -3.62
N GLU A 37 8.84 4.53 -3.27
CA GLU A 37 9.37 4.57 -1.91
C GLU A 37 10.64 5.42 -1.87
N ILE A 38 10.78 6.26 -0.84
CA ILE A 38 12.00 7.03 -0.61
C ILE A 38 13.11 6.12 -0.09
N ILE A 39 14.18 5.98 -0.86
CA ILE A 39 15.35 5.14 -0.55
C ILE A 39 16.60 5.95 -0.20
N GLU A 40 16.55 7.28 -0.30
CA GLU A 40 17.64 8.15 0.13
C GLU A 40 17.14 9.58 0.31
N LEU A 41 17.67 10.30 1.29
CA LEU A 41 17.44 11.73 1.49
C LEU A 41 18.78 12.48 1.52
N ARG A 42 18.90 13.54 0.72
CA ARG A 42 20.07 14.43 0.67
C ARG A 42 19.60 15.88 0.67
N GLY A 43 19.63 16.53 1.83
CA GLY A 43 19.12 17.89 1.97
C GLY A 43 17.62 17.92 1.67
N ASP A 44 17.23 18.69 0.64
CA ASP A 44 15.84 18.82 0.19
C ASP A 44 15.47 17.82 -0.92
N LYS A 45 16.38 16.92 -1.31
CA LYS A 45 16.18 15.94 -2.38
C LYS A 45 15.93 14.54 -1.84
N ALA A 46 15.01 13.83 -2.48
CA ALA A 46 14.71 12.42 -2.24
C ALA A 46 15.04 11.57 -3.47
N SER A 47 15.76 10.48 -3.28
CA SER A 47 15.87 9.40 -4.26
C SER A 47 14.71 8.42 -4.02
N ILE A 48 13.95 8.13 -5.06
CA ILE A 48 12.69 7.38 -5.00
C ILE A 48 12.81 6.17 -5.92
N GLN A 49 12.53 4.98 -5.39
CA GLN A 49 12.35 3.76 -6.16
C GLN A 49 10.86 3.63 -6.52
N VAL A 50 10.53 3.63 -7.81
CA VAL A 50 9.15 3.44 -8.29
C VAL A 50 8.91 1.96 -8.57
N TYR A 51 7.77 1.43 -8.12
CA TYR A 51 7.39 0.02 -8.28
C TYR A 51 6.55 -0.26 -9.55
N GLU A 52 6.26 0.77 -10.32
CA GLU A 52 5.55 0.72 -11.60
C GLU A 52 6.43 1.22 -12.76
N GLU A 53 5.99 0.98 -13.99
CA GLU A 53 6.71 1.41 -15.20
C GLU A 53 6.78 2.94 -15.34
N THR A 54 8.00 3.47 -15.36
CA THR A 54 8.31 4.91 -15.40
C THR A 54 8.41 5.48 -16.81
N ALA A 55 8.23 4.67 -17.86
CA ALA A 55 8.29 5.12 -19.24
C ALA A 55 7.36 6.32 -19.53
N GLY A 56 7.94 7.44 -19.95
CA GLY A 56 7.20 8.67 -20.23
C GLY A 56 7.02 9.60 -19.02
N LEU A 57 7.63 9.30 -17.87
CA LEU A 57 7.85 10.31 -16.82
C LEU A 57 9.01 11.22 -17.21
N GLY A 58 8.83 12.52 -16.98
CA GLY A 58 9.84 13.55 -17.19
C GLY A 58 10.26 14.25 -15.90
N ALA A 59 11.11 15.26 -16.05
CA ALA A 59 11.31 16.25 -15.01
C ALA A 59 10.09 17.18 -14.89
N GLY A 60 9.83 17.69 -13.69
CA GLY A 60 8.73 18.59 -13.36
C GLY A 60 7.45 17.91 -12.86
N GLU A 61 7.39 16.57 -12.90
CA GLU A 61 6.26 15.78 -12.39
C GLU A 61 6.10 15.98 -10.88
N VAL A 62 4.86 16.01 -10.42
CA VAL A 62 4.54 16.20 -9.00
C VAL A 62 4.86 14.93 -8.21
N VAL A 63 5.32 15.09 -6.96
CA VAL A 63 5.55 13.98 -6.03
C VAL A 63 4.90 14.30 -4.70
N TYR A 64 4.08 13.38 -4.18
CA TYR A 64 3.42 13.52 -2.90
C TYR A 64 3.86 12.39 -1.96
N SER A 65 4.40 12.72 -0.78
CA SER A 65 4.58 11.72 0.29
C SER A 65 3.23 11.40 0.94
N THR A 66 3.00 10.12 1.21
CA THR A 66 1.86 9.67 2.03
C THR A 66 2.11 9.88 3.52
N GLY A 67 3.38 10.08 3.92
CA GLY A 67 3.81 10.14 5.32
C GLY A 67 3.81 8.79 6.02
N GLU A 68 3.59 7.71 5.28
CA GLU A 68 3.50 6.34 5.77
C GLU A 68 4.47 5.44 5.01
N GLN A 69 5.00 4.44 5.70
CA GLN A 69 5.85 3.43 5.08
C GLN A 69 5.02 2.42 4.30
N LEU A 70 5.67 1.68 3.39
CA LEU A 70 5.02 0.60 2.67
C LEU A 70 4.49 -0.43 3.67
N SER A 71 3.17 -0.58 3.67
CA SER A 71 2.45 -1.36 4.67
C SER A 71 1.50 -2.33 3.96
N VAL A 72 1.10 -3.36 4.69
CA VAL A 72 0.12 -4.34 4.22
C VAL A 72 -1.10 -4.35 5.12
N GLU A 73 -2.24 -4.61 4.52
CA GLU A 73 -3.50 -4.83 5.22
C GLU A 73 -3.59 -6.30 5.66
N LEU A 74 -3.79 -6.53 6.96
CA LEU A 74 -3.89 -7.87 7.56
C LEU A 74 -5.28 -8.05 8.15
N ALA A 75 -6.16 -8.76 7.43
CA ALA A 75 -7.54 -8.99 7.84
C ALA A 75 -8.13 -10.24 7.15
N PRO A 76 -9.33 -10.72 7.57
CA PRO A 76 -10.05 -11.76 6.85
C PRO A 76 -10.34 -11.38 5.39
N GLY A 77 -10.15 -12.32 4.47
CA GLY A 77 -10.23 -12.12 3.02
C GLY A 77 -8.86 -12.21 2.33
N LEU A 78 -7.78 -12.19 3.10
CA LEU A 78 -6.42 -12.31 2.61
C LEU A 78 -6.12 -13.72 2.07
N LEU A 79 -6.61 -14.78 2.73
CA LEU A 79 -6.20 -16.16 2.39
C LEU A 79 -6.69 -16.64 1.03
N THR A 80 -7.75 -16.04 0.49
CA THR A 80 -8.34 -16.41 -0.79
C THR A 80 -7.91 -15.52 -1.95
N GLY A 81 -7.13 -14.46 -1.67
CA GLY A 81 -6.74 -13.48 -2.68
C GLY A 81 -5.43 -13.83 -3.41
N ILE A 82 -5.30 -13.36 -4.64
CA ILE A 82 -4.04 -13.35 -5.40
C ILE A 82 -3.58 -11.89 -5.51
N PHE A 83 -2.37 -11.60 -5.04
CA PHE A 83 -1.84 -10.24 -4.95
C PHE A 83 -0.56 -10.06 -5.76
N ASP A 84 -0.27 -8.82 -6.15
CA ASP A 84 1.06 -8.44 -6.65
C ASP A 84 2.05 -8.11 -5.51
N GLY A 85 3.26 -7.66 -5.87
CA GLY A 85 4.34 -7.39 -4.91
C GLY A 85 4.08 -6.23 -3.94
N ILE A 86 3.00 -5.47 -4.13
CA ILE A 86 2.58 -4.36 -3.25
C ILE A 86 1.15 -4.57 -2.72
N GLN A 87 0.71 -5.83 -2.67
CA GLN A 87 -0.57 -6.26 -2.11
C GLN A 87 -1.84 -5.75 -2.83
N ARG A 88 -1.78 -5.48 -4.14
CA ARG A 88 -3.00 -5.19 -4.90
C ARG A 88 -3.68 -6.47 -5.39
N PRO A 89 -5.00 -6.64 -5.21
CA PRO A 89 -5.71 -7.85 -5.60
C PRO A 89 -5.83 -7.97 -7.13
N LEU A 90 -5.11 -8.94 -7.71
CA LEU A 90 -5.03 -9.14 -9.16
C LEU A 90 -6.37 -9.53 -9.79
N GLU A 91 -7.21 -10.27 -9.07
CA GLU A 91 -8.55 -10.64 -9.52
C GLU A 91 -9.45 -9.40 -9.65
N THR A 92 -9.47 -8.54 -8.64
CA THR A 92 -10.19 -7.26 -8.67
C THR A 92 -9.70 -6.36 -9.81
N ILE A 93 -8.39 -6.25 -9.98
CA ILE A 93 -7.80 -5.49 -11.09
C ILE A 93 -8.25 -6.05 -12.43
N TYR A 94 -8.22 -7.38 -12.59
CA TYR A 94 -8.64 -8.03 -13.83
C TYR A 94 -10.10 -7.73 -14.18
N TYR A 95 -11.01 -7.81 -13.20
CA TYR A 95 -12.43 -7.53 -13.44
C TYR A 95 -12.72 -6.06 -13.74
N GLN A 96 -11.94 -5.12 -13.18
CA GLN A 96 -12.15 -3.68 -13.40
C GLN A 96 -11.43 -3.13 -14.64
N TYR A 97 -10.21 -3.60 -14.92
CA TYR A 97 -9.32 -3.03 -15.94
C TYR A 97 -8.98 -3.99 -17.09
N GLY A 98 -9.35 -5.27 -16.97
CA GLY A 98 -9.15 -6.29 -18.00
C GLY A 98 -7.82 -7.04 -17.87
N SER A 99 -7.39 -7.66 -18.97
CA SER A 99 -6.26 -8.61 -18.99
C SER A 99 -4.86 -7.99 -18.87
N ARG A 100 -4.74 -6.66 -18.77
CA ARG A 100 -3.47 -5.94 -18.66
C ARG A 100 -3.53 -4.97 -17.49
N ILE A 101 -2.51 -5.02 -16.64
CA ILE A 101 -2.37 -4.08 -15.52
C ILE A 101 -1.93 -2.72 -16.08
N THR A 102 -2.81 -1.73 -16.00
CA THR A 102 -2.47 -0.34 -16.34
C THR A 102 -1.74 0.32 -15.19
N ARG A 103 -1.05 1.44 -15.49
CA ARG A 103 -0.30 2.20 -14.49
C ARG A 103 -1.22 3.07 -13.65
N GLY A 104 -0.90 3.24 -12.37
CA GLY A 104 -1.68 4.09 -11.47
C GLY A 104 -3.01 3.49 -11.05
N VAL A 105 -3.20 2.17 -11.22
CA VAL A 105 -4.40 1.48 -10.75
C VAL A 105 -4.48 1.59 -9.23
N ASN A 106 -5.60 2.14 -8.76
CA ASN A 106 -5.91 2.28 -7.35
C ASN A 106 -7.12 1.40 -7.03
N VAL A 107 -6.89 0.37 -6.22
CA VAL A 107 -7.89 -0.56 -5.71
C VAL A 107 -7.60 -0.79 -4.23
N THR A 108 -8.61 -1.07 -3.42
CA THR A 108 -8.40 -1.46 -2.03
C THR A 108 -7.70 -2.82 -1.97
N ASN A 109 -6.83 -3.01 -0.98
CA ASN A 109 -6.05 -4.25 -0.86
C ASN A 109 -6.96 -5.43 -0.52
N LEU A 110 -7.94 -5.22 0.38
CA LEU A 110 -8.99 -6.19 0.69
C LEU A 110 -10.38 -5.64 0.35
N ASP A 111 -11.37 -6.54 0.35
CA ASP A 111 -12.79 -6.18 0.19
C ASP A 111 -13.34 -5.66 1.52
N HIS A 112 -13.58 -4.34 1.58
CA HIS A 112 -14.09 -3.64 2.76
C HIS A 112 -15.62 -3.71 2.87
N GLU A 113 -16.32 -4.22 1.85
CA GLU A 113 -17.78 -4.36 1.84
C GLU A 113 -18.22 -5.77 2.28
N LYS A 114 -17.33 -6.76 2.14
CA LYS A 114 -17.58 -8.13 2.57
C LYS A 114 -17.82 -8.21 4.08
N LYS A 115 -18.97 -8.78 4.45
CA LYS A 115 -19.33 -9.00 5.85
C LYS A 115 -18.82 -10.35 6.35
N TRP A 116 -18.29 -10.34 7.57
CA TRP A 116 -17.78 -11.52 8.26
C TRP A 116 -18.52 -11.74 9.57
N ALA A 117 -18.82 -13.01 9.89
CA ALA A 117 -19.37 -13.38 11.18
C ALA A 117 -18.23 -13.44 12.22
N PHE A 118 -18.23 -12.50 13.14
CA PHE A 118 -17.26 -12.44 14.24
C PHE A 118 -17.81 -13.11 15.49
N THR A 119 -17.03 -14.04 16.05
CA THR A 119 -17.33 -14.70 17.33
C THR A 119 -16.36 -14.18 18.39
N PRO A 120 -16.81 -13.37 19.36
CA PRO A 120 -15.95 -12.84 20.41
C PRO A 120 -15.48 -13.94 21.38
N THR A 121 -14.24 -13.84 21.85
CA THR A 121 -13.66 -14.72 22.89
C THR A 121 -13.40 -14.00 24.21
N VAL A 122 -13.36 -12.66 24.18
CA VAL A 122 -13.20 -11.80 25.37
C VAL A 122 -14.53 -11.10 25.73
N LYS A 123 -14.62 -10.57 26.95
CA LYS A 123 -15.78 -9.84 27.47
C LYS A 123 -15.43 -8.39 27.75
N VAL A 124 -16.45 -7.55 27.79
CA VAL A 124 -16.31 -6.14 28.20
C VAL A 124 -15.74 -6.09 29.61
N GLY A 125 -14.63 -5.37 29.78
CA GLY A 125 -13.91 -5.23 31.05
C GLY A 125 -12.66 -6.10 31.17
N ASP A 126 -12.45 -7.04 30.25
CA ASP A 126 -11.21 -7.83 30.21
C ASP A 126 -10.02 -6.92 29.86
N LYS A 127 -8.89 -7.15 30.53
CA LYS A 127 -7.62 -6.49 30.21
C LYS A 127 -6.87 -7.35 29.20
N VAL A 128 -6.48 -6.73 28.09
CA VAL A 128 -5.80 -7.40 26.97
C VAL A 128 -4.55 -6.61 26.56
N VAL A 129 -3.61 -7.30 25.92
CA VAL A 129 -2.36 -6.73 25.38
C VAL A 129 -2.18 -7.13 23.92
N ALA A 130 -1.23 -6.50 23.23
CA ALA A 130 -0.93 -6.78 21.81
C ALA A 130 -0.71 -8.28 21.57
N GLY A 131 -1.39 -8.82 20.57
CA GLY A 131 -1.36 -10.25 20.24
C GLY A 131 -2.40 -11.13 20.96
N ASP A 132 -3.11 -10.61 21.96
CA ASP A 132 -4.23 -11.33 22.57
C ASP A 132 -5.39 -11.47 21.58
N VAL A 133 -6.07 -12.62 21.60
CA VAL A 133 -7.18 -12.93 20.69
C VAL A 133 -8.49 -12.36 21.26
N LEU A 134 -9.04 -11.37 20.55
CA LEU A 134 -10.33 -10.75 20.84
C LEU A 134 -11.51 -11.61 20.39
N GLY A 135 -11.31 -12.38 19.33
CA GLY A 135 -12.28 -13.31 18.79
C GLY A 135 -11.83 -13.91 17.49
N THR A 136 -12.75 -14.55 16.78
CA THR A 136 -12.42 -15.31 15.58
C THR A 136 -13.43 -15.09 14.47
N VAL A 137 -12.95 -15.21 13.23
CA VAL A 137 -13.75 -15.29 12.01
C VAL A 137 -13.43 -16.60 11.30
N GLN A 138 -14.44 -17.36 10.89
CA GLN A 138 -14.22 -18.51 10.02
C GLN A 138 -13.97 -18.01 8.59
N GLU A 139 -12.71 -17.91 8.18
CA GLU A 139 -12.35 -17.32 6.87
C GLU A 139 -12.49 -18.31 5.72
N THR A 140 -12.04 -19.55 5.93
CA THR A 140 -12.17 -20.65 4.96
C THR A 140 -12.79 -21.88 5.62
N SER A 141 -13.03 -22.97 4.88
CA SER A 141 -13.56 -24.21 5.47
C SER A 141 -12.63 -24.89 6.48
N ILE A 142 -11.34 -24.54 6.47
CA ILE A 142 -10.30 -25.18 7.30
C ILE A 142 -9.53 -24.20 8.19
N VAL A 143 -9.55 -22.88 7.90
CA VAL A 143 -8.81 -21.87 8.65
C VAL A 143 -9.75 -20.94 9.42
N VAL A 144 -9.52 -20.87 10.72
CA VAL A 144 -10.08 -19.87 11.64
C VAL A 144 -9.11 -18.70 11.74
N HIS A 145 -9.55 -17.52 11.31
CA HIS A 145 -8.78 -16.28 11.43
C HIS A 145 -8.97 -15.71 12.84
N LYS A 146 -7.88 -15.47 13.56
CA LYS A 146 -7.90 -14.88 14.90
C LYS A 146 -7.78 -13.37 14.80
N ILE A 147 -8.74 -12.66 15.37
CA ILE A 147 -8.69 -11.20 15.48
C ILE A 147 -7.95 -10.86 16.77
N MET A 148 -6.85 -10.12 16.64
CA MET A 148 -5.96 -9.78 17.75
C MET A 148 -6.04 -8.29 18.08
N VAL A 149 -5.55 -7.92 19.27
CA VAL A 149 -5.28 -6.53 19.68
C VAL A 149 -4.17 -5.90 18.86
#